data_AF-A0A3D0F7A1-F1
#
_entry.id   AF-A0A3D0F7A1-F1
#
_cell.length_a   1.000
_cell.length_b   1.000
_cell.length_c   1.000
_cell.angle_alpha   90.00
_cell.angle_beta   90.00
_cell.angle_gamma   90.00
#
_symmetry.space_group_name_H-M   'P 1'
#
loop_
_entity.id
_entity.type
_entity.pdbx_description
1 polymer ?
#
loop_
_entity_poly.entity_id
_entity_poly.type
_entity_poly.pdbx_seq_one_letter_code
_entity_poly.pdbx_strand_id
1 'polypeptide(L)'
;MKRLYITILVTFISVFFYNHLLSCTSAIITGKITADGRPILWKHRDTGEENNRIEYFKGEKYNFLALVNSPDKGGVVWIGTNSSGFSIMNTASYNLKDDDIKDMDMEGELMYKALAVCKNLSDFEEFLNKLPRPMRVEANFGVIDAEGGAAYYETNNTRFVKVDANDQKNAPQGYLIYTNFSYTGRFNEGMGYIRHQTATEIFSKASPLCSITPHWIFNNLSRSYYHSLQGIDLLKPEHSPERNGGWVVDQDYIPRKSSTASVAIQGVKPGENPEMSIMWTILGYPAAGVAIPLWVKAEERQPMVVMKSKSSENAFACDKAVDLKHKTFSIKRGNGSKYMNFNLIYNSSRTGYMQELSGTESYIESLFREPIERWRREGINQKELQDLYADVDEAITGAYLSLSVKK
;
A
#
# COMPACT_ATOMS: atom_id res chain seq x y z
N MET A 1 -38.73 32.75 -36.87
CA MET A 1 -39.37 31.72 -36.03
C MET A 1 -38.87 30.34 -36.45
N LYS A 2 -38.25 29.59 -35.52
CA LYS A 2 -38.06 28.12 -35.49
C LYS A 2 -37.30 27.50 -36.69
N ARG A 3 -36.17 26.79 -36.58
CA ARG A 3 -35.61 25.81 -35.62
C ARG A 3 -34.09 25.76 -35.94
N LEU A 4 -33.10 25.95 -35.07
CA LEU A 4 -32.71 25.34 -33.78
C LEU A 4 -32.69 23.80 -33.77
N TYR A 5 -31.48 23.29 -33.51
CA TYR A 5 -31.06 21.91 -33.18
C TYR A 5 -30.88 20.91 -34.33
N ILE A 6 -29.66 20.82 -34.87
CA ILE A 6 -29.02 19.56 -35.27
C ILE A 6 -27.54 19.64 -34.81
N THR A 7 -27.32 19.00 -33.66
CA THR A 7 -26.16 18.15 -33.34
C THR A 7 -24.79 18.80 -33.07
N ILE A 8 -24.71 19.53 -31.95
CA ILE A 8 -23.53 19.46 -31.06
C ILE A 8 -23.66 18.15 -30.29
N LEU A 9 -23.07 17.06 -30.78
CA LEU A 9 -22.98 15.80 -30.03
C LEU A 9 -21.78 14.96 -30.49
N VAL A 10 -20.56 15.52 -30.41
CA VAL A 10 -19.31 14.72 -30.56
C VAL A 10 -18.30 15.05 -29.45
N THR A 11 -18.71 15.70 -28.35
CA THR A 11 -17.74 16.11 -27.31
C THR A 11 -18.28 15.89 -25.90
N PHE A 12 -18.83 14.70 -25.62
CA PHE A 12 -19.19 14.31 -24.25
C PHE A 12 -19.10 12.79 -24.00
N ILE A 13 -18.11 12.12 -24.60
CA ILE A 13 -17.80 10.72 -24.25
C ILE A 13 -16.27 10.52 -24.29
N SER A 14 -15.57 10.93 -23.23
CA SER A 14 -14.21 10.41 -22.93
C SER A 14 -13.62 10.81 -21.57
N VAL A 15 -14.37 11.42 -20.63
CA VAL A 15 -13.80 11.78 -19.30
C VAL A 15 -14.10 10.73 -18.21
N PHE A 16 -14.96 9.74 -18.48
CA PHE A 16 -15.36 8.76 -17.44
C PHE A 16 -14.42 7.55 -17.25
N PHE A 17 -13.27 7.47 -17.94
CA PHE A 17 -12.42 6.27 -17.90
C PHE A 17 -11.05 6.41 -17.22
N TYR A 18 -10.66 7.59 -16.70
CA TYR A 18 -9.34 7.78 -16.07
C TYR A 18 -9.33 7.72 -14.53
N ASN A 19 -10.46 7.96 -13.86
CA ASN A 19 -10.52 8.06 -12.39
C ASN A 19 -10.42 6.71 -11.64
N HIS A 20 -10.45 5.58 -12.34
CA HIS A 20 -10.28 4.27 -11.70
C HIS A 20 -8.83 3.93 -11.36
N LEU A 21 -7.86 4.66 -11.92
CA LEU A 21 -6.45 4.28 -11.84
C LEU A 21 -5.88 4.51 -10.43
N LEU A 22 -6.22 5.58 -9.73
CA LEU A 22 -5.66 5.89 -8.40
C LEU A 22 -6.67 5.58 -7.29
N SER A 23 -6.80 4.31 -6.92
CA SER A 23 -7.87 3.85 -6.02
C SER A 23 -7.36 3.23 -4.70
N CYS A 24 -6.32 3.79 -4.08
CA CYS A 24 -5.66 3.19 -2.92
C CYS A 24 -6.58 2.95 -1.70
N THR A 25 -6.21 1.99 -0.85
CA THR A 25 -6.78 1.77 0.49
C THR A 25 -5.65 1.89 1.51
N SER A 26 -5.89 2.54 2.64
CA SER A 26 -4.85 2.75 3.65
C SER A 26 -5.40 2.74 5.06
N ALA A 27 -4.53 2.51 6.03
CA ALA A 27 -4.87 2.66 7.44
C ALA A 27 -3.66 3.13 8.28
N ILE A 28 -3.95 3.88 9.33
CA ILE A 28 -3.05 4.03 10.49
C ILE A 28 -3.64 3.19 11.61
N ILE A 29 -2.83 2.29 12.15
CA ILE A 29 -3.16 1.43 13.29
C ILE A 29 -2.27 1.88 14.45
N THR A 30 -2.87 2.36 15.53
CA THR A 30 -2.11 2.81 16.70
C THR A 30 -1.57 1.63 17.50
N GLY A 31 -0.53 1.88 18.30
CA GLY A 31 0.02 0.89 19.24
C GLY A 31 -0.98 0.35 20.27
N LYS A 32 -2.17 0.95 20.40
CA LYS A 32 -3.21 0.49 21.33
C LYS A 32 -3.78 -0.89 20.96
N ILE A 33 -3.73 -1.27 19.68
CA ILE A 33 -4.36 -2.50 19.17
C ILE A 33 -3.40 -3.40 18.35
N THR A 34 -2.13 -3.02 18.23
CA THR A 34 -1.11 -3.86 17.59
C THR A 34 -0.50 -4.84 18.58
N ALA A 35 -0.08 -6.00 18.07
CA ALA A 35 0.39 -7.11 18.90
C ALA A 35 1.59 -6.75 19.79
N ASP A 36 2.43 -5.81 19.35
CA ASP A 36 3.66 -5.43 20.04
C ASP A 36 3.66 -3.98 20.55
N GLY A 37 2.54 -3.28 20.40
CA GLY A 37 2.37 -1.90 20.84
C GLY A 37 3.01 -0.85 19.94
N ARG A 38 3.50 -1.20 18.75
CA ARG A 38 4.08 -0.25 17.78
C ARG A 38 3.04 0.18 16.74
N PRO A 39 3.01 1.45 16.31
CA PRO A 39 2.07 1.89 15.29
C PRO A 39 2.40 1.24 13.94
N ILE A 40 1.37 1.04 13.11
CA ILE A 40 1.54 0.54 11.73
C ILE A 40 0.88 1.53 10.76
N LEU A 41 1.64 1.96 9.77
CA LEU A 41 1.18 2.73 8.63
C LEU A 41 1.06 1.80 7.42
N TRP A 42 -0.16 1.57 6.94
CA TRP A 42 -0.41 0.66 5.83
C TRP A 42 -0.96 1.37 4.60
N LYS A 43 -0.42 1.03 3.44
CA LYS A 43 -0.94 1.41 2.12
C LYS A 43 -1.05 0.20 1.21
N HIS A 44 -2.25 -0.02 0.70
CA HIS A 44 -2.54 -0.84 -0.46
C HIS A 44 -2.59 0.06 -1.69
N ARG A 45 -1.60 -0.09 -2.58
CA ARG A 45 -1.41 0.80 -3.72
C ARG A 45 -2.16 0.27 -4.93
N ASP A 46 -3.03 1.11 -5.45
CA ASP A 46 -3.72 0.92 -6.71
C ASP A 46 -3.35 2.04 -7.69
N THR A 47 -2.81 1.66 -8.84
CA THR A 47 -2.36 2.57 -9.90
C THR A 47 -2.44 1.90 -11.28
N GLY A 48 -2.29 2.68 -12.34
CA GLY A 48 -2.00 2.17 -13.68
C GLY A 48 -0.54 1.72 -13.88
N GLU A 49 0.39 2.18 -13.03
CA GLU A 49 1.81 1.80 -13.11
C GLU A 49 2.10 0.51 -12.35
N GLU A 50 2.13 -0.60 -13.09
CA GLU A 50 2.28 -1.94 -12.54
C GLU A 50 3.68 -2.21 -11.96
N ASN A 51 4.71 -1.53 -12.47
CA ASN A 51 6.10 -1.84 -12.15
C ASN A 51 6.63 -0.93 -11.04
N ASN A 52 6.98 -1.55 -9.92
CA ASN A 52 7.40 -0.87 -8.70
C ASN A 52 8.66 -1.52 -8.14
N ARG A 53 9.50 -0.71 -7.52
CA ARG A 53 10.69 -1.18 -6.81
C ARG A 53 10.87 -0.41 -5.51
N ILE A 54 11.74 -0.95 -4.66
CA ILE A 54 12.23 -0.23 -3.49
C ILE A 54 13.56 0.44 -3.83
N GLU A 55 13.70 1.69 -3.40
CA GLU A 55 14.89 2.49 -3.62
C GLU A 55 15.29 3.20 -2.32
N TYR A 56 16.60 3.22 -2.07
CA TYR A 56 17.21 3.95 -0.96
C TYR A 56 17.73 5.29 -1.46
N PHE A 57 17.52 6.33 -0.67
CA PHE A 57 17.92 7.68 -0.99
C PHE A 57 18.73 8.29 0.15
N LYS A 58 19.81 8.97 -0.22
CA LYS A 58 20.49 9.92 0.67
C LYS A 58 19.73 11.23 0.63
N GLY A 59 18.93 11.49 1.66
CA GLY A 59 18.15 12.72 1.76
C GLY A 59 18.99 13.89 2.29
N GLU A 60 18.39 15.07 2.33
CA GLU A 60 19.04 16.31 2.79
C GLU A 60 19.45 16.24 4.27
N LYS A 61 18.53 15.75 5.13
CA LYS A 61 18.76 15.58 6.56
C LYS A 61 18.69 14.12 6.99
N TYR A 62 17.75 13.37 6.41
CA TYR A 62 17.50 11.97 6.74
C TYR A 62 17.59 11.11 5.49
N ASN A 63 18.32 10.00 5.60
CA ASN A 63 18.29 8.97 4.57
C ASN A 63 16.97 8.20 4.66
N PHE A 64 16.47 7.68 3.55
CA PHE A 64 15.17 7.02 3.55
C PHE A 64 15.08 5.90 2.54
N LEU A 65 14.11 5.02 2.81
CA LEU A 65 13.73 3.91 1.96
C LEU A 65 12.29 4.12 1.51
N ALA A 66 12.02 3.94 0.22
CA ALA A 66 10.69 4.19 -0.32
C ALA A 66 10.35 3.30 -1.51
N LEU A 67 9.03 3.15 -1.72
CA LEU A 67 8.48 2.56 -2.92
C LEU A 67 8.37 3.62 -4.03
N VAL A 68 8.93 3.31 -5.19
CA VAL A 68 8.93 4.16 -6.40
C VAL A 68 8.36 3.40 -7.59
N ASN A 69 7.91 4.12 -8.63
CA ASN A 69 7.68 3.45 -9.90
C ASN A 69 9.03 3.11 -10.53
N SER A 70 9.13 1.94 -11.15
CA SER A 70 10.38 1.50 -11.78
C SER A 70 10.86 2.39 -12.94
N PRO A 71 9.99 3.05 -13.74
CA PRO A 71 10.46 4.01 -14.74
C PRO A 71 11.08 5.29 -14.16
N ASP A 72 10.74 5.66 -12.92
CA ASP A 72 11.17 6.91 -12.31
C ASP A 72 12.68 6.94 -12.07
N LYS A 73 13.27 8.14 -12.16
CA LYS A 73 14.72 8.39 -11.98
C LYS A 73 15.04 9.11 -10.67
N GLY A 74 14.10 9.07 -9.71
CA GLY A 74 14.18 9.74 -8.42
C GLY A 74 13.20 10.92 -8.29
N GLY A 75 13.09 11.47 -7.08
CA GLY A 75 12.27 12.65 -6.78
C GLY A 75 10.79 12.40 -6.52
N VAL A 76 10.29 11.18 -6.74
CA VAL A 76 8.87 10.80 -6.55
C VAL A 76 8.80 9.47 -5.80
N VAL A 77 7.96 9.39 -4.77
CA VAL A 77 7.73 8.18 -3.97
C VAL A 77 6.25 7.97 -3.70
N TRP A 78 5.86 6.76 -3.28
CA TRP A 78 4.45 6.42 -3.04
C TRP A 78 4.15 5.92 -1.63
N ILE A 79 5.18 5.60 -0.85
CA ILE A 79 5.20 5.32 0.59
C ILE A 79 6.66 5.13 0.99
N GLY A 80 7.05 5.53 2.20
CA GLY A 80 8.41 5.29 2.68
C GLY A 80 8.61 5.63 4.15
N THR A 81 9.81 5.36 4.64
CA THR A 81 10.28 5.69 5.99
C THR A 81 11.72 6.17 5.96
N ASN A 82 12.05 7.13 6.83
CA ASN A 82 13.40 7.68 6.95
C ASN A 82 14.14 7.19 8.20
N SER A 83 15.42 7.52 8.30
CA SER A 83 16.32 7.10 9.38
C SER A 83 15.98 7.69 10.75
N SER A 84 15.07 8.67 10.81
CA SER A 84 14.54 9.21 12.07
C SER A 84 13.24 8.56 12.53
N GLY A 85 12.74 7.57 11.78
CA GLY A 85 11.48 6.88 12.07
C GLY A 85 10.24 7.65 11.62
N PHE A 86 10.39 8.72 10.83
CA PHE A 86 9.28 9.37 10.15
C PHE A 86 8.87 8.55 8.93
N SER A 87 7.60 8.17 8.88
CA SER A 87 7.03 7.39 7.78
C SER A 87 5.82 8.11 7.20
N ILE A 88 5.70 8.11 5.87
CA ILE A 88 4.62 8.80 5.16
C ILE A 88 4.09 7.97 3.99
N MET A 89 2.79 8.08 3.76
CA MET A 89 2.09 7.55 2.59
C MET A 89 0.92 8.46 2.24
N ASN A 90 0.35 8.30 1.04
CA ASN A 90 -0.85 9.03 0.65
C ASN A 90 -1.96 8.15 0.08
N THR A 91 -3.19 8.64 0.12
CA THR A 91 -4.25 8.30 -0.84
C THR A 91 -4.69 9.55 -1.58
N ALA A 92 -5.03 9.43 -2.87
CA ALA A 92 -5.67 10.53 -3.59
C ALA A 92 -7.06 10.76 -3.00
N SER A 93 -7.45 12.01 -2.80
CA SER A 93 -8.81 12.38 -2.39
C SER A 93 -9.54 13.03 -3.56
N TYR A 94 -10.83 12.72 -3.73
CA TYR A 94 -11.64 13.27 -4.81
C TYR A 94 -12.71 14.26 -4.33
N ASN A 95 -12.74 14.55 -3.02
CA ASN A 95 -13.77 15.38 -2.40
C ASN A 95 -13.22 16.58 -1.62
N LEU A 96 -11.96 16.97 -1.83
CA LEU A 96 -11.34 18.10 -1.11
C LEU A 96 -11.19 19.37 -1.94
N LYS A 97 -11.10 19.25 -3.26
CA LYS A 97 -10.80 20.36 -4.17
C LYS A 97 -11.96 21.31 -4.30
N ASP A 98 -11.72 22.57 -4.00
CA ASP A 98 -12.66 23.68 -4.03
C ASP A 98 -12.23 24.78 -5.02
N ASP A 99 -11.34 24.43 -5.96
CA ASP A 99 -10.74 25.33 -6.95
C ASP A 99 -10.67 24.72 -8.36
N ASP A 100 -10.29 25.54 -9.35
CA ASP A 100 -10.17 25.18 -10.76
C ASP A 100 -8.72 24.87 -11.20
N ILE A 101 -7.80 24.60 -10.26
CA ILE A 101 -6.38 24.42 -10.56
C ILE A 101 -6.17 23.09 -11.29
N LYS A 102 -5.69 23.13 -12.53
CA LYS A 102 -5.61 21.93 -13.38
C LYS A 102 -4.31 21.16 -13.23
N ASP A 103 -3.23 21.85 -12.88
CA ASP A 103 -1.90 21.26 -12.78
C ASP A 103 -1.69 20.66 -11.37
N MET A 104 -1.90 19.35 -11.24
CA MET A 104 -1.94 18.61 -9.97
C MET A 104 -0.81 17.55 -9.91
N ASP A 105 -1.02 16.46 -9.17
CA ASP A 105 -0.18 15.26 -9.11
C ASP A 105 1.20 15.41 -8.45
N MET A 106 1.33 16.34 -7.50
CA MET A 106 2.60 16.59 -6.78
C MET A 106 2.76 15.76 -5.49
N GLU A 107 1.86 14.81 -5.20
CA GLU A 107 1.86 14.07 -3.93
C GLU A 107 3.16 13.29 -3.72
N GLY A 108 3.68 12.65 -4.77
CA GLY A 108 4.88 11.84 -4.66
C GLY A 108 6.15 12.67 -4.48
N GLU A 109 6.23 13.86 -5.10
CA GLU A 109 7.33 14.81 -4.87
C GLU A 109 7.28 15.41 -3.48
N LEU A 110 6.07 15.74 -2.99
CA LEU A 110 5.86 16.25 -1.64
C LEU A 110 6.35 15.23 -0.61
N MET A 111 5.95 13.96 -0.74
CA MET A 111 6.42 12.89 0.14
C MET A 111 7.92 12.66 0.06
N TYR A 112 8.52 12.72 -1.14
CA TYR A 112 9.97 12.58 -1.32
C TYR A 112 10.72 13.64 -0.51
N LYS A 113 10.30 14.91 -0.63
CA LYS A 113 10.88 16.04 0.12
C LYS A 113 10.64 15.88 1.61
N ALA A 114 9.43 15.49 2.03
CA ALA A 114 9.10 15.29 3.43
C ALA A 114 9.99 14.22 4.08
N LEU A 115 10.17 13.06 3.43
CA LEU A 115 11.06 11.99 3.91
C LEU A 115 12.51 12.46 4.08
N ALA A 116 12.97 13.36 3.21
CA ALA A 116 14.33 13.89 3.25
C ALA A 116 14.59 14.86 4.41
N VAL A 117 13.55 15.53 4.94
CA VAL A 117 13.73 16.67 5.89
C VAL A 117 12.95 16.59 7.19
N CYS A 118 11.87 15.81 7.28
CA CYS A 118 10.98 15.77 8.44
C CYS A 118 11.37 14.65 9.42
N LYS A 119 11.34 14.95 10.72
CA LYS A 119 11.56 13.98 11.79
C LYS A 119 10.27 13.42 12.39
N ASN A 120 9.23 14.24 12.47
CA ASN A 120 7.99 13.94 13.19
C ASN A 120 6.80 14.70 12.59
N LEU A 121 5.61 14.55 13.19
CA LEU A 121 4.40 15.25 12.77
C LEU A 121 4.56 16.78 12.76
N SER A 122 5.20 17.35 13.78
CA SER A 122 5.38 18.81 13.89
C SER A 122 6.22 19.36 12.74
N ASP A 123 7.31 18.67 12.39
CA ASP A 123 8.14 19.02 11.23
C ASP A 123 7.33 18.96 9.93
N PHE A 124 6.45 17.96 9.79
CA PHE A 124 5.61 17.81 8.60
C PHE A 124 4.54 18.91 8.51
N GLU A 125 3.93 19.30 9.63
CA GLU A 125 3.00 20.43 9.69
C GLU A 125 3.71 21.74 9.29
N GLU A 126 4.91 21.98 9.81
CA GLU A 126 5.73 23.13 9.42
C GLU A 126 6.12 23.09 7.94
N PHE A 127 6.49 21.91 7.43
CA PHE A 127 6.78 21.68 6.02
C PHE A 127 5.58 22.04 5.13
N LEU A 128 4.38 21.53 5.42
CA LEU A 128 3.15 21.85 4.67
C LEU A 128 2.82 23.36 4.73
N ASN A 129 3.01 24.00 5.89
CA ASN A 129 2.80 25.43 6.04
C ASN A 129 3.74 26.29 5.19
N LYS A 130 4.97 25.82 4.95
CA LYS A 130 5.98 26.54 4.14
C LYS A 130 5.89 26.30 2.64
N LEU A 131 5.17 25.28 2.17
CA LEU A 131 5.04 25.01 0.75
C LEU A 131 4.41 26.20 -0.01
N PRO A 132 4.86 26.51 -1.24
CA PRO A 132 4.19 27.50 -2.06
C PRO A 132 2.74 27.07 -2.32
N ARG A 133 1.85 28.05 -2.48
CA ARG A 133 0.46 27.81 -2.89
C ARG A 133 0.32 28.10 -4.39
N PRO A 134 -0.42 27.29 -5.15
CA PRO A 134 -1.07 26.05 -4.72
C PRO A 134 -0.05 24.93 -4.43
N MET A 135 -0.37 24.06 -3.48
CA MET A 135 0.45 22.87 -3.22
C MET A 135 0.40 21.84 -4.36
N ARG A 136 -0.61 21.94 -5.24
CA ARG A 136 -0.86 21.04 -6.38
C ARG A 136 -1.10 19.60 -5.96
N VAL A 137 -1.82 19.42 -4.85
CA VAL A 137 -2.19 18.12 -4.30
C VAL A 137 -3.66 18.11 -3.88
N GLU A 138 -4.27 16.94 -3.97
CA GLU A 138 -5.58 16.65 -3.39
C GLU A 138 -5.54 15.25 -2.79
N ALA A 139 -5.11 15.15 -1.52
CA ALA A 139 -4.70 13.88 -0.96
C ALA A 139 -4.83 13.81 0.56
N ASN A 140 -4.94 12.58 1.07
CA ASN A 140 -4.78 12.28 2.47
C ASN A 140 -3.37 11.74 2.70
N PHE A 141 -2.52 12.47 3.44
CA PHE A 141 -1.20 11.99 3.82
C PHE A 141 -1.27 11.35 5.20
N GLY A 142 -1.05 10.04 5.29
CA GLY A 142 -0.91 9.37 6.59
C GLY A 142 0.54 9.35 7.03
N VAL A 143 0.78 9.74 8.28
CA VAL A 143 2.11 9.86 8.86
C VAL A 143 2.15 9.19 10.22
N ILE A 144 3.22 8.44 10.48
CA ILE A 144 3.62 8.00 11.82
C ILE A 144 5.07 8.42 12.08
N ASP A 145 5.43 8.60 13.35
CA ASP A 145 6.81 8.90 13.74
C ASP A 145 7.26 8.16 15.00
N ALA A 146 8.58 8.17 15.25
CA ALA A 146 9.20 7.52 16.40
C ALA A 146 8.92 8.21 17.74
N GLU A 147 8.36 9.42 17.75
CA GLU A 147 8.00 10.16 18.96
C GLU A 147 6.56 9.83 19.41
N GLY A 148 5.86 8.95 18.68
CA GLY A 148 4.51 8.48 18.98
C GLY A 148 3.41 9.22 18.22
N GLY A 149 3.78 10.10 17.30
CA GLY A 149 2.86 10.77 16.41
C GLY A 149 2.22 9.80 15.41
N ALA A 150 0.91 9.94 15.20
CA ALA A 150 0.15 9.16 14.23
C ALA A 150 -1.06 9.96 13.74
N ALA A 151 -1.07 10.43 12.50
CA ALA A 151 -2.16 11.26 11.98
C ALA A 151 -2.32 11.17 10.47
N TYR A 152 -3.52 11.45 9.99
CA TYR A 152 -3.76 11.81 8.60
C TYR A 152 -3.82 13.33 8.44
N TYR A 153 -3.36 13.81 7.29
CA TYR A 153 -3.47 15.19 6.85
C TYR A 153 -4.29 15.22 5.57
N GLU A 154 -5.52 15.69 5.68
CA GLU A 154 -6.42 15.90 4.56
C GLU A 154 -6.05 17.23 3.88
N THR A 155 -5.32 17.16 2.77
CA THR A 155 -4.61 18.29 2.16
C THR A 155 -5.17 18.60 0.78
N ASN A 156 -5.47 19.88 0.55
CA ASN A 156 -5.80 20.42 -0.75
C ASN A 156 -4.76 21.48 -1.17
N ASN A 157 -5.04 22.20 -2.26
CA ASN A 157 -4.10 23.19 -2.80
C ASN A 157 -3.74 24.35 -1.86
N THR A 158 -4.58 24.66 -0.88
CA THR A 158 -4.41 25.88 -0.06
C THR A 158 -4.19 25.58 1.42
N ARG A 159 -4.74 24.48 1.93
CA ARG A 159 -4.79 24.16 3.36
C ARG A 159 -4.70 22.64 3.60
N PHE A 160 -4.53 22.28 4.87
CA PHE A 160 -4.66 20.90 5.34
C PHE A 160 -5.47 20.85 6.63
N VAL A 161 -6.08 19.70 6.91
CA VAL A 161 -6.70 19.38 8.20
C VAL A 161 -6.05 18.14 8.78
N LYS A 162 -5.60 18.22 10.03
CA LYS A 162 -5.04 17.09 10.77
C LYS A 162 -6.15 16.27 11.42
N VAL A 163 -6.13 14.97 11.20
CA VAL A 163 -6.97 13.97 11.86
C VAL A 163 -6.04 13.04 12.65
N ASP A 164 -5.89 13.32 13.93
CA ASP A 164 -4.97 12.61 14.83
C ASP A 164 -5.54 11.23 15.21
N ALA A 165 -4.79 10.16 14.95
CA ALA A 165 -5.17 8.78 15.25
C ALA A 165 -5.03 8.44 16.74
N ASN A 166 -4.30 9.24 17.52
CA ASN A 166 -4.21 9.06 18.96
C ASN A 166 -5.42 9.66 19.70
N ASP A 167 -6.12 10.63 19.09
CA ASP A 167 -7.36 11.19 19.62
C ASP A 167 -8.49 10.17 19.54
N GLN A 168 -9.05 9.83 20.69
CA GLN A 168 -10.15 8.88 20.82
C GLN A 168 -11.44 9.34 20.12
N LYS A 169 -11.61 10.65 19.89
CA LYS A 169 -12.74 11.16 19.10
C LYS A 169 -12.65 10.77 17.64
N ASN A 170 -11.44 10.72 17.09
CA ASN A 170 -11.19 10.37 15.69
C ASN A 170 -11.05 8.85 15.51
N ALA A 171 -10.31 8.20 16.41
CA ALA A 171 -9.97 6.78 16.32
C ALA A 171 -10.36 6.02 17.61
N PRO A 172 -11.66 5.93 17.94
CA PRO A 172 -12.12 5.31 19.19
C PRO A 172 -11.73 3.82 19.30
N GLN A 173 -11.57 3.15 18.16
CA GLN A 173 -11.15 1.75 18.09
C GLN A 173 -9.63 1.59 17.85
N GLY A 174 -8.85 2.67 17.90
CA GLY A 174 -7.38 2.63 17.78
C GLY A 174 -6.84 2.58 16.35
N TYR A 175 -7.67 2.88 15.34
CA TYR A 175 -7.26 2.95 13.93
C TYR A 175 -8.02 4.02 13.15
N LEU A 176 -7.45 4.48 12.03
CA LEU A 176 -8.09 5.31 11.01
C LEU A 176 -7.91 4.69 9.64
N ILE A 177 -9.01 4.51 8.90
CA ILE A 177 -9.01 3.97 7.52
C ILE A 177 -9.27 5.09 6.55
N TYR A 178 -8.51 5.14 5.45
CA TYR A 178 -8.76 6.04 4.35
C TYR A 178 -8.80 5.27 3.03
N THR A 179 -9.69 5.70 2.15
CA THR A 179 -9.64 5.29 0.75
C THR A 179 -9.47 6.56 -0.09
N ASN A 180 -10.29 6.78 -1.11
CA ASN A 180 -10.14 7.93 -1.99
C ASN A 180 -11.10 9.06 -1.69
N PHE A 181 -11.25 9.34 -0.42
CA PHE A 181 -12.04 10.44 0.11
C PHE A 181 -11.45 10.89 1.43
N SER A 182 -11.81 12.10 1.81
CA SER A 182 -11.46 12.75 3.07
C SER A 182 -12.73 12.94 3.89
N TYR A 183 -12.64 12.78 5.21
CA TYR A 183 -13.78 12.94 6.12
C TYR A 183 -14.25 14.38 6.22
N THR A 184 -13.35 15.35 6.04
CA THR A 184 -13.70 16.79 6.00
C THR A 184 -14.08 17.29 4.61
N GLY A 185 -13.97 16.43 3.59
CA GLY A 185 -14.33 16.74 2.23
C GLY A 185 -15.85 16.75 1.98
N ARG A 186 -16.23 17.07 0.75
CA ARG A 186 -17.63 17.09 0.31
C ARG A 186 -18.26 15.71 0.42
N PHE A 187 -19.51 15.70 0.88
CA PHE A 187 -20.27 14.48 1.11
C PHE A 187 -20.56 13.74 -0.21
N ASN A 188 -20.35 12.42 -0.25
CA ASN A 188 -20.61 11.54 -1.39
C ASN A 188 -19.89 11.87 -2.72
N GLU A 189 -18.87 12.73 -2.69
CA GLU A 189 -18.05 13.06 -3.87
C GLU A 189 -16.70 12.33 -3.90
N GLY A 190 -16.48 11.42 -2.96
CA GLY A 190 -15.29 10.59 -2.88
C GLY A 190 -15.42 9.27 -3.65
N MET A 191 -14.39 8.44 -3.57
CA MET A 191 -14.39 7.08 -4.15
C MET A 191 -13.90 6.03 -3.15
N GLY A 192 -14.26 4.76 -3.39
CA GLY A 192 -13.76 3.63 -2.58
C GLY A 192 -14.58 3.30 -1.33
N TYR A 193 -15.82 3.79 -1.23
CA TYR A 193 -16.70 3.57 -0.07
C TYR A 193 -16.89 2.08 0.29
N ILE A 194 -17.03 1.19 -0.70
CA ILE A 194 -17.19 -0.24 -0.43
C ILE A 194 -15.89 -0.84 0.13
N ARG A 195 -14.72 -0.45 -0.39
CA ARG A 195 -13.42 -0.88 0.16
C ARG A 195 -13.20 -0.37 1.58
N HIS A 196 -13.61 0.87 1.84
CA HIS A 196 -13.56 1.46 3.17
C HIS A 196 -14.45 0.69 4.15
N GLN A 197 -15.68 0.37 3.76
CA GLN A 197 -16.60 -0.45 4.56
C GLN A 197 -16.05 -1.87 4.79
N THR A 198 -15.52 -2.51 3.74
CA THR A 198 -14.86 -3.83 3.83
C THR A 198 -13.72 -3.80 4.86
N ALA A 199 -12.82 -2.82 4.78
CA ALA A 199 -11.74 -2.66 5.74
C ALA A 199 -12.28 -2.41 7.15
N THR A 200 -13.30 -1.57 7.30
CA THR A 200 -13.93 -1.25 8.60
C THR A 200 -14.50 -2.51 9.26
N GLU A 201 -15.22 -3.35 8.52
CA GLU A 201 -15.78 -4.59 9.06
C GLU A 201 -14.68 -5.57 9.49
N ILE A 202 -13.60 -5.68 8.71
CA ILE A 202 -12.46 -6.54 9.04
C ILE A 202 -11.74 -6.03 10.29
N PHE A 203 -11.43 -4.73 10.37
CA PHE A 203 -10.79 -4.13 11.53
C PHE A 203 -11.66 -4.21 12.78
N SER A 204 -12.97 -3.94 12.70
CA SER A 204 -13.86 -3.96 13.86
C SER A 204 -13.91 -5.32 14.58
N LYS A 205 -13.70 -6.42 13.85
CA LYS A 205 -13.63 -7.79 14.40
C LYS A 205 -12.29 -8.07 15.07
N ALA A 206 -11.21 -7.46 14.60
CA ALA A 206 -9.85 -7.73 15.04
C ALA A 206 -9.32 -6.75 16.09
N SER A 207 -9.78 -5.50 16.08
CA SER A 207 -9.31 -4.47 17.01
C SER A 207 -9.47 -4.86 18.48
N PRO A 208 -10.55 -5.56 18.93
CA PRO A 208 -10.67 -5.97 20.33
C PRO A 208 -9.66 -7.05 20.76
N LEU A 209 -9.01 -7.74 19.80
CA LEU A 209 -8.05 -8.82 20.07
C LEU A 209 -6.63 -8.29 20.33
N CYS A 210 -6.37 -7.02 20.04
CA CYS A 210 -5.07 -6.35 20.21
C CYS A 210 -3.87 -7.13 19.63
N SER A 211 -4.08 -7.83 18.50
CA SER A 211 -3.10 -8.76 17.91
C SER A 211 -2.73 -8.40 16.47
N ILE A 212 -2.96 -7.16 16.05
CA ILE A 212 -2.72 -6.73 14.67
C ILE A 212 -1.21 -6.63 14.40
N THR A 213 -0.75 -7.29 13.34
CA THR A 213 0.64 -7.27 12.83
C THR A 213 0.66 -6.90 11.35
N PRO A 214 1.82 -6.54 10.76
CA PRO A 214 1.96 -6.36 9.32
C PRO A 214 1.47 -7.57 8.50
N HIS A 215 1.81 -8.79 8.92
CA HIS A 215 1.33 -10.02 8.28
C HIS A 215 -0.19 -10.20 8.41
N TRP A 216 -0.78 -9.86 9.57
CA TRP A 216 -2.22 -9.87 9.73
C TRP A 216 -2.89 -8.92 8.72
N ILE A 217 -2.35 -7.71 8.54
CA ILE A 217 -2.86 -6.73 7.57
C ILE A 217 -2.80 -7.30 6.15
N PHE A 218 -1.67 -7.89 5.74
CA PHE A 218 -1.58 -8.44 4.39
C PHE A 218 -2.55 -9.59 4.15
N ASN A 219 -2.67 -10.50 5.11
CA ASN A 219 -3.52 -11.68 4.99
C ASN A 219 -5.01 -11.37 5.10
N ASN A 220 -5.40 -10.34 5.86
CA ASN A 220 -6.80 -10.03 6.13
C ASN A 220 -7.31 -8.80 5.36
N LEU A 221 -6.44 -7.99 4.74
CA LEU A 221 -6.86 -6.83 3.94
C LEU A 221 -6.31 -6.90 2.53
N SER A 222 -4.98 -6.90 2.37
CA SER A 222 -4.36 -6.89 1.03
C SER A 222 -4.59 -8.15 0.21
N ARG A 223 -5.01 -9.25 0.86
CA ARG A 223 -5.36 -10.53 0.23
C ARG A 223 -6.79 -10.96 0.56
N SER A 224 -7.62 -10.01 0.99
CA SER A 224 -9.02 -10.26 1.32
C SER A 224 -9.91 -10.14 0.10
N TYR A 225 -10.62 -11.22 -0.20
CA TYR A 225 -11.67 -11.22 -1.22
C TYR A 225 -13.06 -11.25 -0.59
N TYR A 226 -13.19 -10.60 0.57
CA TYR A 226 -14.46 -10.25 1.17
C TYR A 226 -15.01 -8.95 0.57
N HIS A 227 -16.31 -8.92 0.29
CA HIS A 227 -17.00 -7.78 -0.31
C HIS A 227 -18.19 -7.36 0.56
N SER A 228 -18.03 -6.29 1.35
CA SER A 228 -19.02 -5.82 2.33
C SER A 228 -20.44 -5.62 1.78
N LEU A 229 -20.59 -5.01 0.59
CA LEU A 229 -21.92 -4.80 0.00
C LEU A 229 -22.64 -6.11 -0.37
N GLN A 230 -21.90 -7.14 -0.77
CA GLN A 230 -22.47 -8.42 -1.22
C GLN A 230 -22.54 -9.44 -0.07
N GLY A 231 -21.79 -9.22 1.01
CA GLY A 231 -21.68 -10.17 2.11
C GLY A 231 -20.98 -11.48 1.74
N ILE A 232 -20.22 -11.51 0.64
CA ILE A 232 -19.52 -12.70 0.15
C ILE A 232 -18.01 -12.61 0.42
N ASP A 233 -17.40 -13.77 0.69
CA ASP A 233 -15.95 -13.95 0.82
C ASP A 233 -15.52 -15.09 -0.10
N LEU A 234 -14.84 -14.77 -1.20
CA LEU A 234 -14.46 -15.75 -2.22
C LEU A 234 -13.50 -16.84 -1.71
N LEU A 235 -12.82 -16.61 -0.59
CA LEU A 235 -11.96 -17.61 0.05
C LEU A 235 -12.77 -18.68 0.81
N LYS A 236 -14.06 -18.44 1.05
CA LYS A 236 -14.94 -19.39 1.73
C LYS A 236 -15.53 -20.39 0.73
N PRO A 237 -15.58 -21.70 1.06
CA PRO A 237 -16.10 -22.72 0.15
C PRO A 237 -17.50 -22.43 -0.40
N GLU A 238 -18.38 -21.83 0.40
CA GLU A 238 -19.74 -21.47 0.04
C GLU A 238 -19.85 -20.38 -1.03
N HIS A 239 -18.86 -19.48 -1.13
CA HIS A 239 -18.79 -18.42 -2.14
C HIS A 239 -17.70 -18.68 -3.19
N SER A 240 -17.01 -19.82 -3.13
CA SER A 240 -15.90 -20.12 -4.04
C SER A 240 -16.37 -20.16 -5.49
N PRO A 241 -15.71 -19.40 -6.39
CA PRO A 241 -15.97 -19.43 -7.83
C PRO A 241 -15.69 -20.79 -8.49
N GLU A 242 -14.95 -21.69 -7.84
CA GLU A 242 -14.67 -23.05 -8.32
C GLU A 242 -15.92 -23.88 -8.58
N ARG A 243 -17.01 -23.60 -7.85
CA ARG A 243 -18.30 -24.28 -8.05
C ARG A 243 -18.95 -23.92 -9.40
N ASN A 244 -18.43 -22.91 -10.09
CA ASN A 244 -18.86 -22.43 -11.40
C ASN A 244 -17.67 -22.49 -12.38
N GLY A 245 -17.49 -21.45 -13.20
CA GLY A 245 -16.38 -21.38 -14.16
C GLY A 245 -15.06 -20.84 -13.60
N GLY A 246 -14.95 -20.53 -12.30
CA GLY A 246 -13.75 -19.92 -11.69
C GLY A 246 -13.57 -18.42 -11.93
N TRP A 247 -14.41 -17.81 -12.77
CA TRP A 247 -14.37 -16.39 -13.10
C TRP A 247 -15.34 -15.58 -12.26
N VAL A 248 -14.90 -14.41 -11.81
CA VAL A 248 -15.73 -13.44 -11.08
C VAL A 248 -15.48 -12.02 -11.55
N VAL A 249 -16.46 -11.14 -11.33
CA VAL A 249 -16.30 -9.71 -11.61
C VAL A 249 -15.36 -9.10 -10.58
N ASP A 250 -14.32 -8.42 -11.05
CA ASP A 250 -13.35 -7.67 -10.25
C ASP A 250 -13.87 -6.24 -10.05
N GLN A 251 -14.59 -6.02 -8.94
CA GLN A 251 -15.15 -4.73 -8.59
C GLN A 251 -15.14 -4.58 -7.07
N ASP A 252 -14.56 -3.47 -6.59
CA ASP A 252 -14.55 -3.04 -5.18
C ASP A 252 -13.96 -4.01 -4.13
N TYR A 253 -13.26 -5.07 -4.56
CA TYR A 253 -12.31 -5.78 -3.69
C TYR A 253 -11.12 -4.87 -3.34
N ILE A 254 -10.52 -5.08 -2.16
CA ILE A 254 -9.27 -4.42 -1.80
C ILE A 254 -8.16 -4.86 -2.78
N PRO A 255 -7.79 -6.15 -2.87
CA PRO A 255 -6.98 -6.67 -3.96
C PRO A 255 -7.79 -6.74 -5.25
N ARG A 256 -7.26 -6.13 -6.32
CA ARG A 256 -7.90 -6.10 -7.63
C ARG A 256 -6.90 -5.84 -8.74
N LYS A 257 -7.36 -5.74 -9.98
CA LYS A 257 -6.48 -5.57 -11.15
C LYS A 257 -5.50 -4.39 -11.04
N SER A 258 -5.96 -3.27 -10.47
CA SER A 258 -5.14 -2.06 -10.28
C SER A 258 -4.10 -2.19 -9.17
N SER A 259 -4.13 -3.25 -8.36
CA SER A 259 -3.24 -3.38 -7.21
C SER A 259 -1.82 -3.70 -7.67
N THR A 260 -0.85 -2.91 -7.21
CA THR A 260 0.55 -3.01 -7.67
C THR A 260 1.58 -3.07 -6.54
N ALA A 261 1.15 -2.83 -5.30
CA ALA A 261 1.94 -3.10 -4.11
C ALA A 261 1.07 -3.05 -2.84
N SER A 262 1.59 -3.62 -1.76
CA SER A 262 1.07 -3.41 -0.41
C SER A 262 2.23 -3.26 0.55
N VAL A 263 2.28 -2.14 1.26
CA VAL A 263 3.37 -1.81 2.18
C VAL A 263 2.79 -1.50 3.56
N ALA A 264 3.36 -2.11 4.58
CA ALA A 264 3.05 -1.84 5.99
C ALA A 264 4.33 -1.46 6.71
N ILE A 265 4.43 -0.20 7.12
CA ILE A 265 5.54 0.29 7.91
C ILE A 265 5.18 0.13 9.38
N GLN A 266 5.89 -0.75 10.08
CA GLN A 266 5.83 -0.87 11.53
C GLN A 266 6.81 0.15 12.11
N GLY A 267 6.28 1.16 12.79
CA GLY A 267 7.09 2.16 13.51
C GLY A 267 7.69 1.58 14.79
N VAL A 268 8.14 2.46 15.68
CA VAL A 268 8.75 2.11 16.96
C VAL A 268 7.96 2.70 18.13
N LYS A 269 8.22 2.24 19.36
CA LYS A 269 7.66 2.89 20.55
C LYS A 269 8.44 4.18 20.85
N PRO A 270 7.82 5.19 21.49
CA PRO A 270 8.54 6.34 22.00
C PRO A 270 9.73 5.91 22.87
N GLY A 271 10.93 6.40 22.53
CA GLY A 271 12.18 6.09 23.22
C GLY A 271 12.95 4.88 22.67
N GLU A 272 12.40 4.12 21.73
CA GLU A 272 13.14 3.09 20.99
C GLU A 272 13.99 3.69 19.88
N ASN A 273 15.02 2.95 19.43
CA ASN A 273 15.85 3.36 18.30
C ASN A 273 15.00 3.47 17.01
N PRO A 274 14.86 4.67 16.39
CA PRO A 274 14.05 4.84 15.19
C PRO A 274 14.50 4.02 13.99
N GLU A 275 15.77 3.63 13.94
CA GLU A 275 16.32 2.74 12.90
C GLU A 275 15.67 1.34 12.91
N MET A 276 14.96 0.98 13.99
CA MET A 276 14.21 -0.28 14.10
C MET A 276 12.88 -0.27 13.35
N SER A 277 12.48 0.84 12.75
CA SER A 277 11.29 0.91 11.90
C SER A 277 11.42 -0.07 10.73
N ILE A 278 10.40 -0.91 10.52
CA ILE A 278 10.43 -1.98 9.52
C ILE A 278 9.43 -1.65 8.40
N MET A 279 9.90 -1.60 7.16
CA MET A 279 9.03 -1.45 5.99
C MET A 279 8.74 -2.81 5.36
N TRP A 280 7.66 -3.47 5.81
CA TRP A 280 7.20 -4.72 5.19
C TRP A 280 6.58 -4.42 3.83
N THR A 281 7.07 -5.09 2.79
CA THR A 281 6.75 -4.77 1.40
C THR A 281 6.33 -5.99 0.62
N ILE A 282 5.19 -5.90 -0.06
CA ILE A 282 4.78 -6.78 -1.15
C ILE A 282 4.78 -5.96 -2.44
N LEU A 283 5.58 -6.36 -3.43
CA LEU A 283 5.62 -5.74 -4.76
C LEU A 283 4.75 -6.50 -5.77
N GLY A 284 4.18 -5.77 -6.73
CA GLY A 284 3.28 -6.31 -7.76
C GLY A 284 1.89 -6.63 -7.21
N TYR A 285 1.25 -7.67 -7.75
CA TYR A 285 -0.10 -8.06 -7.31
C TYR A 285 -0.07 -8.71 -5.92
N PRO A 286 -0.71 -8.13 -4.88
CA PRO A 286 -0.51 -8.60 -3.50
C PRO A 286 -0.89 -10.06 -3.23
N ALA A 287 -1.88 -10.61 -3.96
CA ALA A 287 -2.24 -12.02 -3.84
C ALA A 287 -1.21 -12.97 -4.46
N ALA A 288 -0.35 -12.46 -5.36
CA ALA A 288 0.72 -13.18 -6.02
C ALA A 288 2.12 -12.73 -5.55
N GLY A 289 2.20 -11.92 -4.48
CA GLY A 289 3.43 -11.37 -3.94
C GLY A 289 3.77 -11.91 -2.55
N VAL A 290 5.03 -11.78 -2.17
CA VAL A 290 5.58 -12.22 -0.86
C VAL A 290 6.01 -11.00 -0.07
N ALA A 291 5.67 -10.94 1.22
CA ALA A 291 6.07 -9.87 2.12
C ALA A 291 7.54 -9.99 2.54
N ILE A 292 8.27 -8.87 2.42
CA ILE A 292 9.70 -8.79 2.73
C ILE A 292 9.93 -7.65 3.72
N PRO A 293 10.59 -7.88 4.86
CA PRO A 293 10.93 -6.82 5.79
C PRO A 293 12.16 -6.05 5.31
N LEU A 294 12.10 -4.72 5.38
CA LEU A 294 13.17 -3.84 4.90
C LEU A 294 13.53 -2.77 5.93
N TRP A 295 14.79 -2.37 5.97
CA TRP A 295 15.32 -1.36 6.89
C TRP A 295 16.11 -0.29 6.16
N VAL A 296 15.93 0.98 6.57
CA VAL A 296 16.77 2.09 6.11
C VAL A 296 18.25 1.85 6.43
N LYS A 297 18.53 1.16 7.55
CA LYS A 297 19.89 0.81 7.99
C LYS A 297 20.67 -0.09 7.03
N ALA A 298 19.98 -0.81 6.14
CA ALA A 298 20.64 -1.60 5.11
C ALA A 298 21.15 -0.75 3.92
N GLU A 299 20.75 0.53 3.87
CA GLU A 299 21.13 1.48 2.82
C GLU A 299 20.82 0.94 1.43
N GLU A 300 21.78 0.96 0.51
CA GLU A 300 21.69 0.43 -0.85
C GLU A 300 21.73 -1.11 -0.90
N ARG A 301 21.98 -1.78 0.22
CA ARG A 301 22.09 -3.25 0.30
C ARG A 301 20.79 -3.89 0.79
N GLN A 302 19.68 -3.56 0.13
CA GLN A 302 18.40 -4.24 0.33
C GLN A 302 18.40 -5.60 -0.41
N PRO A 303 17.42 -6.50 -0.20
CA PRO A 303 17.30 -7.73 -0.99
C PRO A 303 17.22 -7.41 -2.49
N MET A 304 17.98 -8.14 -3.30
CA MET A 304 18.04 -7.91 -4.74
C MET A 304 16.66 -8.11 -5.41
N VAL A 305 15.79 -8.95 -4.84
CA VAL A 305 14.46 -9.21 -5.40
C VAL A 305 13.51 -8.01 -5.33
N VAL A 306 13.76 -7.00 -4.49
CA VAL A 306 12.95 -5.77 -4.37
C VAL A 306 13.57 -4.55 -5.02
N MET A 307 14.86 -4.61 -5.35
CA MET A 307 15.58 -3.54 -6.01
C MET A 307 15.54 -3.70 -7.53
N LYS A 308 15.93 -2.63 -8.24
CA LYS A 308 16.15 -2.68 -9.68
C LYS A 308 17.10 -3.81 -10.05
N SER A 309 16.68 -4.68 -10.97
CA SER A 309 17.53 -5.73 -11.52
C SER A 309 18.53 -5.20 -12.57
N LYS A 310 19.54 -6.00 -12.92
CA LYS A 310 20.48 -5.64 -14.01
C LYS A 310 19.84 -5.76 -15.40
N SER A 311 18.86 -6.66 -15.56
CA SER A 311 18.22 -6.99 -16.85
C SER A 311 16.94 -6.21 -17.13
N SER A 312 16.36 -5.57 -16.11
CA SER A 312 15.12 -4.80 -16.16
C SER A 312 15.24 -3.64 -15.18
N GLU A 313 14.73 -2.46 -15.52
CA GLU A 313 14.62 -1.34 -14.56
C GLU A 313 13.68 -1.67 -13.37
N ASN A 314 12.99 -2.81 -13.41
CA ASN A 314 12.07 -3.30 -12.39
C ASN A 314 12.70 -4.26 -11.38
N ALA A 315 11.96 -4.51 -10.29
CA ALA A 315 12.28 -5.51 -9.29
C ALA A 315 11.81 -6.91 -9.69
N PHE A 316 12.62 -7.94 -9.43
CA PHE A 316 12.30 -9.33 -9.76
C PHE A 316 10.97 -9.79 -9.14
N ALA A 317 10.75 -9.49 -7.85
CA ALA A 317 9.51 -9.85 -7.16
C ALA A 317 8.29 -9.17 -7.80
N CYS A 318 8.44 -7.93 -8.27
CA CYS A 318 7.39 -7.20 -8.96
C CYS A 318 7.07 -7.85 -10.31
N ASP A 319 8.09 -8.13 -11.13
CA ASP A 319 7.92 -8.78 -12.44
C ASP A 319 7.15 -10.11 -12.29
N LYS A 320 7.56 -10.96 -11.33
CA LYS A 320 6.90 -12.25 -11.11
C LYS A 320 5.46 -12.14 -10.65
N ALA A 321 5.15 -11.22 -9.73
CA ALA A 321 3.79 -11.00 -9.28
C ALA A 321 2.91 -10.39 -10.39
N VAL A 322 3.46 -9.51 -11.23
CA VAL A 322 2.76 -8.93 -12.39
C VAL A 322 2.48 -9.98 -13.47
N ASP A 323 3.42 -10.89 -13.77
CA ASP A 323 3.21 -12.01 -14.69
C ASP A 323 1.99 -12.86 -14.26
N LEU A 324 1.88 -13.17 -12.97
CA LEU A 324 0.75 -13.90 -12.39
C LEU A 324 -0.56 -13.09 -12.41
N LYS A 325 -0.46 -11.78 -12.20
CA LYS A 325 -1.60 -10.86 -12.38
C LYS A 325 -2.14 -10.93 -13.80
N HIS A 326 -1.27 -10.90 -14.82
CA HIS A 326 -1.70 -10.94 -16.22
C HIS A 326 -2.39 -12.25 -16.59
N LYS A 327 -1.99 -13.38 -15.99
CA LYS A 327 -2.72 -14.67 -16.11
C LYS A 327 -4.12 -14.58 -15.49
N THR A 328 -4.23 -13.97 -14.31
CA THR A 328 -5.48 -13.78 -13.57
C THR A 328 -6.48 -12.93 -14.35
N PHE A 329 -6.00 -11.85 -14.97
CA PHE A 329 -6.79 -10.92 -15.77
C PHE A 329 -6.52 -11.08 -17.28
N SER A 330 -6.60 -12.32 -17.77
CA SER A 330 -6.14 -12.69 -19.12
C SER A 330 -7.11 -12.30 -20.25
N ILE A 331 -8.40 -12.09 -19.96
CA ILE A 331 -9.37 -11.68 -21.00
C ILE A 331 -9.24 -10.18 -21.27
N LYS A 332 -8.70 -9.82 -22.44
CA LYS A 332 -8.51 -8.40 -22.81
C LYS A 332 -9.62 -7.83 -23.71
N ARG A 333 -10.37 -8.69 -24.40
CA ARG A 333 -11.42 -8.27 -25.36
C ARG A 333 -12.64 -7.70 -24.63
N GLY A 334 -13.19 -6.59 -25.15
CA GLY A 334 -14.39 -5.96 -24.62
C GLY A 334 -14.30 -5.66 -23.12
N ASN A 335 -15.33 -6.04 -22.37
CA ASN A 335 -15.37 -5.89 -20.90
C ASN A 335 -14.58 -6.98 -20.14
N GLY A 336 -13.81 -7.83 -20.83
CA GLY A 336 -13.10 -8.95 -20.20
C GLY A 336 -12.12 -8.53 -19.11
N SER A 337 -11.60 -7.31 -19.19
CA SER A 337 -10.69 -6.72 -18.20
C SER A 337 -11.30 -6.55 -16.81
N LYS A 338 -12.63 -6.67 -16.68
CA LYS A 338 -13.40 -6.60 -15.43
C LYS A 338 -13.60 -7.97 -14.77
N TYR A 339 -13.01 -9.03 -15.31
CA TYR A 339 -13.16 -10.39 -14.78
C TYR A 339 -11.80 -10.94 -14.35
N MET A 340 -11.76 -11.55 -13.17
CA MET A 340 -10.61 -12.27 -12.64
C MET A 340 -10.86 -13.77 -12.63
N ASN A 341 -9.87 -14.55 -13.05
CA ASN A 341 -9.85 -16.00 -12.86
C ASN A 341 -9.38 -16.29 -11.43
N PHE A 342 -10.34 -16.45 -10.53
CA PHE A 342 -10.08 -16.58 -9.11
C PHE A 342 -9.39 -17.90 -8.74
N ASN A 343 -9.62 -18.96 -9.51
CA ASN A 343 -9.03 -20.27 -9.24
C ASN A 343 -7.49 -20.27 -9.34
N LEU A 344 -6.90 -19.30 -10.05
CA LEU A 344 -5.44 -19.11 -10.08
C LEU A 344 -4.91 -18.50 -8.79
N ILE A 345 -5.74 -17.72 -8.08
CA ILE A 345 -5.39 -17.08 -6.80
C ILE A 345 -5.50 -18.10 -5.67
N TYR A 346 -6.67 -18.73 -5.55
CA TYR A 346 -7.02 -19.60 -4.43
C TYR A 346 -8.00 -20.66 -4.92
N ASN A 347 -7.76 -21.92 -4.52
CA ASN A 347 -8.62 -23.03 -4.89
C ASN A 347 -8.55 -24.18 -3.86
N SER A 348 -9.49 -25.12 -3.97
CA SER A 348 -9.64 -26.29 -3.10
C SER A 348 -8.48 -27.28 -3.20
N SER A 349 -7.84 -27.37 -4.38
CA SER A 349 -6.64 -28.19 -4.63
C SER A 349 -5.36 -27.60 -4.05
N ARG A 350 -5.42 -26.39 -3.47
CA ARG A 350 -4.28 -25.64 -2.91
C ARG A 350 -3.17 -25.33 -3.92
N THR A 351 -3.53 -25.17 -5.19
CA THR A 351 -2.59 -24.80 -6.27
C THR A 351 -2.70 -23.34 -6.69
N GLY A 352 -3.47 -22.54 -5.96
CA GLY A 352 -3.52 -21.09 -6.19
C GLY A 352 -2.23 -20.45 -5.74
N TYR A 353 -1.71 -19.47 -6.48
CA TYR A 353 -0.41 -18.86 -6.16
C TYR A 353 -0.37 -18.24 -4.76
N MET A 354 -1.51 -17.78 -4.23
CA MET A 354 -1.58 -17.24 -2.86
C MET A 354 -1.33 -18.32 -1.81
N GLN A 355 -1.73 -19.57 -2.09
CA GLN A 355 -1.53 -20.73 -1.22
C GLN A 355 -0.14 -21.34 -1.39
N GLU A 356 0.39 -21.35 -2.61
CA GLU A 356 1.75 -21.88 -2.88
C GLU A 356 2.83 -20.95 -2.29
N LEU A 357 2.67 -19.63 -2.40
CA LEU A 357 3.64 -18.65 -1.89
C LEU A 357 3.59 -18.45 -0.37
N SER A 358 2.52 -18.87 0.31
CA SER A 358 2.37 -18.64 1.76
C SER A 358 3.44 -19.34 2.60
N GLY A 359 3.97 -20.48 2.12
CA GLY A 359 5.05 -21.20 2.79
C GLY A 359 6.35 -20.40 2.82
N THR A 360 6.69 -19.75 1.69
CA THR A 360 7.86 -18.88 1.58
C THR A 360 7.73 -17.65 2.45
N GLU A 361 6.55 -17.02 2.49
CA GLU A 361 6.31 -15.88 3.39
C GLU A 361 6.46 -16.28 4.87
N SER A 362 5.90 -17.43 5.26
CA SER A 362 6.02 -17.96 6.63
C SER A 362 7.48 -18.27 7.01
N TYR A 363 8.27 -18.77 6.05
CA TYR A 363 9.70 -18.97 6.24
C TYR A 363 10.43 -17.65 6.46
N ILE A 364 10.20 -16.63 5.63
CA ILE A 364 10.79 -15.29 5.80
C ILE A 364 10.40 -14.68 7.13
N GLU A 365 9.13 -14.77 7.54
CA GLU A 365 8.71 -14.32 8.87
C GLU A 365 9.48 -15.04 9.99
N SER A 366 9.72 -16.34 9.85
CA SER A 366 10.47 -17.12 10.84
C SER A 366 11.96 -16.72 10.90
N LEU A 367 12.58 -16.38 9.76
CA LEU A 367 13.97 -15.93 9.68
C LEU A 367 14.21 -14.66 10.51
N PHE A 368 13.27 -13.71 10.46
CA PHE A 368 13.43 -12.42 11.13
C PHE A 368 12.86 -12.36 12.54
N ARG A 369 12.15 -13.40 13.01
CA ARG A 369 11.45 -13.38 14.30
C ARG A 369 12.37 -13.13 15.49
N GLU A 370 13.41 -13.94 15.65
CA GLU A 370 14.38 -13.76 16.74
C GLU A 370 15.31 -12.55 16.51
N PRO A 371 15.88 -12.35 15.30
CA PRO A 371 16.75 -11.20 15.04
C PRO A 371 16.08 -9.86 15.32
N ILE A 372 14.81 -9.67 14.95
CA ILE A 372 14.07 -8.43 15.24
C ILE A 372 14.01 -8.18 16.75
N GLU A 373 13.64 -9.18 17.54
CA GLU A 373 13.53 -9.00 19.00
C GLU A 373 14.88 -8.73 19.67
N ARG A 374 15.96 -9.32 19.15
CA ARG A 374 17.31 -9.04 19.63
C ARG A 374 17.80 -7.66 19.21
N TRP A 375 17.68 -7.29 17.94
CA TRP A 375 18.13 -6.00 17.41
C TRP A 375 17.38 -4.81 18.03
N ARG A 376 16.16 -5.00 18.52
CA ARG A 376 15.45 -3.97 19.31
C ARG A 376 16.21 -3.57 20.58
N ARG A 377 16.99 -4.48 21.16
CA ARG A 377 17.81 -4.23 22.37
C ARG A 377 19.25 -3.85 22.03
N GLU A 378 19.82 -4.49 21.02
CA GLU A 378 21.26 -4.43 20.72
C GLU A 378 21.60 -3.52 19.54
N GLY A 379 20.60 -3.09 18.77
CA GLY A 379 20.78 -2.47 17.45
C GLY A 379 20.89 -3.50 16.33
N ILE A 380 20.69 -3.05 15.09
CA ILE A 380 20.73 -3.90 13.90
C ILE A 380 22.17 -4.33 13.61
N ASN A 381 22.42 -5.64 13.60
CA ASN A 381 23.67 -6.20 13.09
C ASN A 381 23.65 -6.23 11.56
N GLN A 382 24.38 -5.32 10.92
CA GLN A 382 24.37 -5.21 9.46
C GLN A 382 24.88 -6.47 8.77
N LYS A 383 25.88 -7.18 9.31
CA LYS A 383 26.40 -8.38 8.66
C LYS A 383 25.34 -9.47 8.65
N GLU A 384 24.74 -9.72 9.81
CA GLU A 384 23.65 -10.68 9.93
C GLU A 384 22.44 -10.31 9.06
N LEU A 385 22.07 -9.03 8.99
CA LEU A 385 21.00 -8.57 8.11
C LEU A 385 21.28 -8.88 6.64
N GLN A 386 22.53 -8.73 6.20
CA GLN A 386 22.93 -9.07 4.82
C GLN A 386 22.87 -10.57 4.55
N ASP A 387 23.30 -11.39 5.52
CA ASP A 387 23.20 -12.85 5.42
C ASP A 387 21.71 -13.29 5.31
N LEU A 388 20.84 -12.74 6.15
CA LEU A 388 19.39 -13.01 6.09
C LEU A 388 18.74 -12.52 4.79
N TYR A 389 19.20 -11.40 4.21
CA TYR A 389 18.72 -10.93 2.92
C TYR A 389 19.13 -11.84 1.76
N ALA A 390 20.31 -12.48 1.82
CA ALA A 390 20.69 -13.48 0.85
C ALA A 390 19.73 -14.70 0.90
N ASP A 391 19.36 -15.15 2.11
CA ASP A 391 18.38 -16.22 2.30
C ASP A 391 16.99 -15.85 1.74
N VAL A 392 16.58 -14.58 1.91
CA VAL A 392 15.32 -14.05 1.32
C VAL A 392 15.37 -14.10 -0.21
N ASP A 393 16.46 -13.63 -0.82
CA ASP A 393 16.61 -13.60 -2.27
C ASP A 393 16.53 -15.01 -2.87
N GLU A 394 17.19 -15.99 -2.25
CA GLU A 394 17.13 -17.40 -2.65
C GLU A 394 15.72 -17.97 -2.48
N ALA A 395 15.11 -17.79 -1.32
CA ALA A 395 13.78 -18.33 -1.01
C ALA A 395 12.71 -17.82 -1.99
N ILE A 396 12.72 -16.52 -2.29
CA ILE A 396 11.74 -15.91 -3.21
C ILE A 396 11.99 -16.35 -4.65
N THR A 397 13.24 -16.37 -5.08
CA THR A 397 13.59 -16.82 -6.43
C THR A 397 13.16 -18.27 -6.63
N GLY A 398 13.48 -19.14 -5.67
CA GLY A 398 13.08 -20.55 -5.69
C GLY A 398 11.57 -20.75 -5.71
N ALA A 399 10.82 -20.01 -4.87
CA ALA A 399 9.37 -20.10 -4.79
C ALA A 399 8.68 -19.74 -6.10
N TYR A 400 9.07 -18.63 -6.74
CA TYR A 400 8.48 -18.27 -8.03
C TYR A 400 8.88 -19.24 -9.14
N LEU A 401 10.04 -19.89 -9.06
CA LEU A 401 10.46 -20.91 -10.04
C LEU A 401 9.67 -22.22 -9.90
N SER A 402 9.22 -22.58 -8.70
CA SER A 402 8.53 -23.84 -8.42
C SER A 402 7.00 -23.81 -8.57
N LEU A 403 6.38 -22.64 -8.75
CA LEU A 403 4.92 -22.50 -8.86
C LEU A 403 4.25 -23.45 -9.85
N SER A 404 3.20 -24.11 -9.40
CA SER A 404 2.45 -25.10 -10.17
C SER A 404 1.75 -24.49 -11.39
N VAL A 405 1.29 -23.24 -11.29
CA VAL A 405 0.65 -22.44 -12.38
C VAL A 405 1.56 -22.21 -13.62
N LYS A 406 2.83 -22.64 -13.58
CA LYS A 406 3.71 -22.67 -14.75
C LYS A 406 3.62 -23.95 -15.57
N LYS A 407 3.13 -25.04 -14.99
CA LYS A 407 2.86 -26.31 -15.66
C LYS A 407 1.43 -26.28 -16.21
#